data_AF-A0A852VVU9-F1
#
_entry.id   AF-A0A852VVU9-F1
#
_cell.length_a   1.000
_cell.length_b   1.000
_cell.length_c   1.000
_cell.angle_alpha   90.00
_cell.angle_beta   90.00
_cell.angle_gamma   90.00
#
_symmetry.space_group_name_H-M   'P 1'
#
loop_
_entity.id
_entity.type
_entity.pdbx_description
1 polymer ?
#
loop_
_entity_poly.entity_id
_entity_poly.type
_entity_poly.pdbx_seq_one_letter_code
_entity_poly.pdbx_strand_id
1 'polypeptide(L)'
;MEPQPVTEDPAGPADGVTNRLEPYVAWLATQVGDEATRRRYREVAEAFLRFSAADRGAPGTRGQRFVVAHRDRAAPETTRAAMDRLVEYDAVVRCTLPFDA
;
A
#
# COMPACT_ATOMS: atom_id res chain seq x y z
N MET A 1 9.69 -31.52 -28.31
CA MET A 1 9.89 -30.78 -27.04
C MET A 1 9.52 -29.34 -27.35
N GLU A 2 8.24 -29.02 -27.21
CA GLU A 2 7.70 -27.69 -27.52
C GLU A 2 7.87 -26.83 -26.27
N PRO A 3 8.48 -25.63 -26.36
CA PRO A 3 8.57 -24.74 -25.22
C PRO A 3 7.17 -24.18 -24.91
N GLN A 4 6.70 -24.42 -23.69
CA GLN A 4 5.45 -23.85 -23.20
C GLN A 4 5.56 -22.31 -23.18
N PRO A 5 4.49 -21.58 -23.54
CA PRO A 5 4.50 -20.14 -23.43
C PRO A 5 4.59 -19.78 -21.95
N VAL A 6 5.65 -19.04 -21.59
CA VAL A 6 5.68 -18.32 -20.32
C VAL A 6 4.54 -17.31 -20.39
N THR A 7 3.46 -17.58 -19.69
CA THR A 7 2.48 -16.55 -19.36
C THR A 7 3.21 -15.57 -18.45
N GLU A 8 3.87 -14.59 -19.06
CA GLU A 8 4.29 -13.38 -18.39
C GLU A 8 3.01 -12.77 -17.82
N ASP A 9 2.85 -12.92 -16.51
CA ASP A 9 1.80 -12.26 -15.76
C ASP A 9 1.91 -10.75 -16.03
N PRO A 10 0.92 -10.12 -16.71
CA PRO A 10 1.04 -8.72 -17.11
C PRO A 10 0.98 -7.77 -15.90
N ALA A 11 0.63 -8.25 -14.71
CA ALA A 11 0.60 -7.46 -13.50
C ALA A 11 1.97 -7.53 -12.80
N GLY A 12 2.97 -6.87 -13.37
CA GLY A 12 4.23 -6.62 -12.69
C GLY A 12 3.99 -5.97 -11.30
N PRO A 13 4.98 -5.99 -10.38
CA PRO A 13 4.81 -5.45 -9.02
C PRO A 13 4.36 -3.97 -8.98
N ALA A 14 4.52 -3.23 -10.09
CA ALA A 14 4.00 -1.87 -10.24
C ALA A 14 2.47 -1.82 -10.46
N ASP A 15 1.89 -2.81 -11.14
CA ASP A 15 0.47 -2.87 -11.47
C ASP A 15 -0.39 -3.18 -10.23
N GLY A 16 0.10 -4.12 -9.38
CA GLY A 16 -0.52 -4.41 -8.09
C GLY A 16 -0.47 -3.23 -7.08
N VAL A 17 0.52 -2.35 -7.20
CA VAL A 17 0.58 -1.12 -6.39
C VAL A 17 -0.47 -0.12 -6.86
N THR A 18 -0.58 0.11 -8.18
CA THR A 18 -1.55 1.05 -8.77
C THR A 18 -3.00 0.61 -8.49
N ASN A 19 -3.33 -0.68 -8.71
CA ASN A 19 -4.67 -1.23 -8.47
C ASN A 19 -5.13 -1.08 -7.02
N ARG A 20 -4.20 -1.06 -6.05
CA ARG A 20 -4.54 -0.85 -4.63
C ARG A 20 -4.57 0.62 -4.24
N LEU A 21 -3.77 1.45 -4.92
CA LEU A 21 -3.62 2.86 -4.57
C LEU A 21 -4.82 3.71 -5.03
N GLU A 22 -5.38 3.46 -6.21
CA GLU A 22 -6.54 4.23 -6.71
C GLU A 22 -7.77 4.16 -5.78
N PRO A 23 -8.28 2.97 -5.40
CA PRO A 23 -9.42 2.89 -4.50
C PRO A 23 -9.09 3.38 -3.09
N TYR A 24 -7.83 3.23 -2.64
CA TYR A 24 -7.36 3.83 -1.39
C TYR A 24 -7.43 5.36 -1.43
N VAL A 25 -6.97 6.00 -2.52
CA VAL A 25 -7.00 7.47 -2.66
C VAL A 25 -8.43 8.00 -2.71
N ALA A 26 -9.34 7.28 -3.39
CA ALA A 26 -10.76 7.63 -3.42
C ALA A 26 -11.40 7.54 -2.01
N TRP A 27 -11.12 6.47 -1.27
CA TRP A 27 -11.57 6.33 0.12
C TRP A 27 -10.94 7.39 1.05
N LEU A 28 -9.64 7.69 0.88
CA LEU A 28 -8.94 8.68 1.69
C LEU A 28 -9.52 10.09 1.50
N ALA A 29 -10.03 10.40 0.31
CA ALA A 29 -10.73 11.64 0.02
C ALA A 29 -12.01 11.83 0.87
N THR A 30 -12.62 10.75 1.37
CA THR A 30 -13.78 10.83 2.25
C THR A 30 -13.39 11.01 3.72
N GLN A 31 -12.15 10.64 4.09
CA GLN A 31 -11.66 10.67 5.48
C GLN A 31 -10.90 11.94 5.82
N VAL A 32 -10.17 12.51 4.85
CA VAL A 32 -9.27 13.63 5.06
C VAL A 32 -9.66 14.79 4.14
N GLY A 33 -10.21 15.86 4.68
CA GLY A 33 -10.60 17.04 3.89
C GLY A 33 -9.42 17.84 3.36
N ASP A 34 -8.27 17.79 4.03
CA ASP A 34 -7.07 18.53 3.64
C ASP A 34 -6.32 17.84 2.49
N GLU A 35 -6.12 18.55 1.38
CA GLU A 35 -5.48 18.00 0.19
C GLU A 35 -3.99 17.75 0.36
N ALA A 36 -3.28 18.62 1.09
CA ALA A 36 -1.84 18.46 1.32
C ALA A 36 -1.57 17.19 2.14
N THR A 37 -2.37 16.95 3.17
CA THR A 37 -2.33 15.75 4.01
C THR A 37 -2.67 14.51 3.20
N ARG A 38 -3.72 14.55 2.37
CA ARG A 38 -4.08 13.44 1.46
C ARG A 38 -2.93 13.08 0.53
N ARG A 39 -2.30 14.07 -0.09
CA ARG A 39 -1.15 13.86 -0.96
C ARG A 39 0.00 13.19 -0.20
N ARG A 40 0.31 13.69 0.99
CA ARG A 40 1.38 13.14 1.83
C ARG A 40 1.11 11.69 2.22
N TYR A 41 -0.13 11.37 2.58
CA TYR A 41 -0.53 10.01 2.96
C TYR A 41 -0.52 9.06 1.77
N ARG A 42 -0.92 9.52 0.57
CA ARG A 42 -0.78 8.78 -0.67
C ARG A 42 0.69 8.45 -0.95
N GLU A 43 1.59 9.42 -0.87
CA GLU A 43 3.02 9.22 -1.12
C GLU A 43 3.62 8.18 -0.17
N VAL A 44 3.26 8.24 1.12
CA VAL A 44 3.71 7.25 2.11
C VAL A 44 3.12 5.87 1.83
N ALA A 45 1.83 5.75 1.54
CA ALA A 45 1.18 4.48 1.24
C ALA A 45 1.78 3.82 -0.02
N GLU A 46 1.99 4.62 -1.07
CA GLU A 46 2.63 4.16 -2.30
C GLU A 46 4.07 3.66 -2.04
N ALA A 47 4.86 4.40 -1.26
CA ALA A 47 6.20 3.98 -0.86
C ALA A 47 6.17 2.70 -0.01
N PHE A 48 5.20 2.55 0.90
CA PHE A 48 5.03 1.34 1.69
C PHE A 48 4.66 0.13 0.84
N LEU A 49 3.76 0.27 -0.12
CA LEU A 49 3.35 -0.83 -1.01
C LEU A 49 4.53 -1.30 -1.87
N ARG A 50 5.31 -0.36 -2.43
CA ARG A 50 6.55 -0.70 -3.17
C ARG A 50 7.59 -1.35 -2.27
N PHE A 51 7.80 -0.82 -1.07
CA PHE A 51 8.68 -1.43 -0.08
C PHE A 51 8.22 -2.86 0.24
N SER A 52 6.93 -3.06 0.45
CA SER A 52 6.33 -4.36 0.79
C SER A 52 6.47 -5.39 -0.33
N ALA A 53 6.38 -4.97 -1.59
CA ALA A 53 6.59 -5.84 -2.74
C ALA A 53 8.04 -6.33 -2.86
N ALA A 54 9.02 -5.50 -2.46
CA ALA A 54 10.44 -5.85 -2.47
C ALA A 54 10.92 -6.49 -1.16
N ASP A 55 10.18 -6.33 -0.07
CA ASP A 55 10.56 -6.79 1.26
C ASP A 55 10.41 -8.30 1.43
N ARG A 56 11.52 -8.98 1.70
CA ARG A 56 11.56 -10.42 2.03
C ARG A 56 11.47 -10.71 3.52
N GLY A 57 11.42 -9.70 4.39
CA GLY A 57 11.38 -9.96 5.84
C GLY A 57 9.99 -10.32 6.34
N ALA A 58 9.92 -10.66 7.63
CA ALA A 58 8.69 -11.11 8.26
C ALA A 58 7.58 -10.04 8.19
N PRO A 59 6.32 -10.43 7.89
CA PRO A 59 5.21 -9.50 7.74
C PRO A 59 4.92 -8.72 9.04
N GLY A 60 5.04 -9.36 10.21
CA GLY A 60 4.78 -8.73 11.51
C GLY A 60 5.71 -7.56 11.87
N THR A 61 6.90 -7.47 11.27
CA THR A 61 7.86 -6.37 11.52
C THR A 61 7.98 -5.41 10.35
N ARG A 62 7.25 -5.64 9.26
CA ARG A 62 7.37 -4.87 8.01
C ARG A 62 7.06 -3.39 8.21
N GLY A 63 6.00 -3.07 8.97
CA GLY A 63 5.63 -1.69 9.27
C GLY A 63 6.72 -0.93 10.04
N GLN A 64 7.32 -1.55 11.05
CA GLN A 64 8.42 -0.95 11.81
C GLN A 64 9.67 -0.73 10.94
N ARG A 65 10.01 -1.72 10.10
CA ARG A 65 11.16 -1.61 9.18
C ARG A 65 10.95 -0.52 8.13
N PHE A 66 9.73 -0.37 7.63
CA PHE A 66 9.39 0.73 6.74
C PHE A 66 9.52 2.11 7.42
N VAL A 67 8.99 2.28 8.64
CA VAL A 67 9.10 3.55 9.38
C VAL A 67 10.57 3.96 9.56
N VAL A 68 11.45 3.00 9.86
CA VAL A 68 12.89 3.26 9.98
C VAL A 68 13.52 3.60 8.63
N ALA A 69 13.20 2.85 7.57
CA ALA A 69 13.74 3.07 6.22
C ALA A 69 13.23 4.36 5.56
N HIS A 70 12.05 4.85 5.95
CA HIS A 70 11.38 6.00 5.35
C HIS A 70 11.50 7.29 6.18
N ARG A 71 12.23 7.24 7.31
CA ARG A 71 12.36 8.36 8.26
C ARG A 71 12.86 9.65 7.63
N ASP A 72 13.76 9.55 6.64
CA ASP A 72 14.38 10.72 6.00
C ASP A 72 13.49 11.35 4.92
N ARG A 73 12.36 10.71 4.55
CA ARG A 73 11.45 11.19 3.51
C ARG A 73 10.17 11.84 4.05
N ALA A 74 9.71 11.40 5.22
CA ALA A 74 8.55 11.98 5.88
C ALA A 74 8.70 11.91 7.40
N ALA A 75 8.11 12.89 8.09
CA ALA A 75 8.11 12.91 9.55
C ALA A 75 7.48 11.61 10.09
N PRO A 76 8.04 11.02 11.16
CA PRO A 76 7.60 9.71 11.66
C PRO A 76 6.12 9.71 12.09
N GLU A 77 5.60 10.84 12.57
CA GLU A 77 4.19 10.99 12.92
C GLU A 77 3.28 10.93 11.68
N THR A 78 3.66 11.65 10.61
CA THR A 78 2.97 11.59 9.31
C THR A 78 3.02 10.17 8.73
N THR A 79 4.18 9.52 8.80
CA THR A 79 4.35 8.15 8.32
C THR A 79 3.45 7.18 9.08
N ARG A 80 3.39 7.27 10.41
CA ARG A 80 2.50 6.44 11.23
C ARG A 80 1.03 6.69 10.89
N ALA A 81 0.60 7.95 10.87
CA ALA A 81 -0.79 8.27 10.59
C ALA A 81 -1.24 7.82 9.19
N ALA A 82 -0.38 7.94 8.18
CA ALA A 82 -0.64 7.39 6.85
C ALA A 82 -0.74 5.86 6.85
N MET A 83 0.11 5.18 7.62
CA MET A 83 0.08 3.72 7.78
C MET A 83 -1.17 3.23 8.50
N ASP A 84 -1.63 3.92 9.55
CA ASP A 84 -2.89 3.63 10.23
C ASP A 84 -4.08 3.71 9.28
N ARG A 85 -4.13 4.73 8.41
CA ARG A 85 -5.19 4.86 7.40
C ARG A 85 -5.15 3.76 6.35
N LEU A 86 -3.97 3.29 5.98
CA LEU A 86 -3.85 2.14 5.09
C LEU A 86 -4.36 0.84 5.73
N VAL A 87 -4.08 0.63 7.02
CA VAL A 87 -4.60 -0.52 7.77
C VAL A 87 -6.13 -0.45 7.92
N GLU A 88 -6.67 0.75 8.20
CA GLU A 88 -8.12 0.97 8.27
C GLU A 88 -8.79 0.67 6.93
N TYR A 89 -8.22 1.16 5.82
CA TYR A 89 -8.69 0.85 4.48
C TYR A 89 -8.66 -0.67 4.20
N ASP A 90 -7.57 -1.35 4.55
CA ASP A 90 -7.46 -2.80 4.38
C ASP A 90 -8.50 -3.57 5.19
N ALA A 91 -8.83 -3.09 6.39
CA ALA A 91 -9.91 -3.65 7.21
C ALA A 91 -11.27 -3.42 6.58
N VAL A 92 -11.54 -2.22 6.04
CA VAL A 92 -12.77 -1.92 5.29
C VAL A 92 -12.90 -2.85 4.11
N VAL A 93 -11.88 -2.96 3.25
CA VAL A 93 -11.88 -3.84 2.07
C VAL A 93 -12.11 -5.30 2.46
N ARG A 94 -11.47 -5.77 3.54
CA ARG A 94 -11.69 -7.14 4.04
C ARG A 94 -13.12 -7.36 4.54
N CYS A 95 -13.75 -6.36 5.14
CA CYS A 95 -15.12 -6.46 5.64
C CYS A 95 -16.18 -6.24 4.55
N THR A 96 -15.84 -5.55 3.45
CA THR A 96 -16.78 -5.23 2.37
C THR A 96 -16.67 -6.15 1.16
N LEU A 97 -15.57 -6.90 1.01
CA LEU A 97 -15.51 -7.98 0.03
C LEU A 97 -16.25 -9.21 0.57
N PRO A 98 -17.20 -9.80 -0.18
CA PRO A 98 -17.78 -11.07 0.21
C PRO A 98 -16.65 -12.12 0.30
N PHE A 99 -16.70 -12.96 1.33
CA PHE A 99 -15.93 -14.20 1.36
C PHE A 99 -16.39 -15.04 0.17
N ASP A 100 -15.68 -14.99 -0.95
CA ASP A 100 -15.78 -16.03 -1.97
C ASP A 100 -15.12 -17.28 -1.35
N ALA A 101 -15.97 -18.24 -1.00
CA ALA A 101 -15.65 -19.52 -0.36
C ALA A 101 -15.36 -20.60 -1.40
#